data_AF-A0AAU5K393-F1
#
_entry.id   AF-A0AAU5K393-F1
#
_cell.length_a   1.000
_cell.length_b   1.000
_cell.length_c   1.000
_cell.angle_alpha   90.00
_cell.angle_beta   90.00
_cell.angle_gamma   90.00
#
_symmetry.space_group_name_H-M   'P 1'
#
loop_
_entity.id
_entity.type
_entity.pdbx_description
1 polymer ?
#
loop_
_entity_poly.entity_id
_entity_poly.type
_entity_poly.pdbx_seq_one_letter_code
_entity_poly.pdbx_strand_id
1 'polypeptide(L)'
;MAELGIGIGWRPEIAEAVEALTGVDWVEVVAENICADHLPDSLTRLRERGVTVVPHGVSLGLGGADRPDPARLAALGEKAVALGAPLVTEHIAFVRAGGPLTASPLLEAGHLLPVPRTRDALDVLCENVRIAQDALPVPLALENIAALIAWPGEELTEGQFLAELVERTGVRLLIDVANLHTNHVNRGEDPAKALSELPVEAIAYVHVAGGVERDGVWHDTHAHPVPGAVLDVLADLASRVSPPGVLLERDDDFPPAEELAAELTVIRETVPAVGMCSAGAGATSRTELMGRVSTAHPRGARSSVPASRRAPLLIGAGARVSGGPMPGAPVVQEHAPVHEPMHEPMPQEGARQRVALAQASLLSALVAGTPAPEGFDSRRLGVQSRALAAKRAGVVAKVAPELPEILGKGFRPAFLAYARTRPMTGGYRRDALDFAEHLLLADRPEDPAARRRLTEWWQDRSGSRPPGRAVRLARAARHALVRRSS
;
A
#
# COMPACT_ATOMS: atom_id res chain seq x y z
N MET A 1 1.25 15.35 -12.22
CA MET A 1 0.04 14.52 -12.06
C MET A 1 -1.09 15.45 -11.60
N ALA A 2 -2.36 15.12 -11.84
CA ALA A 2 -3.44 15.89 -11.23
C ALA A 2 -3.32 15.80 -9.70
N GLU A 3 -3.63 16.89 -8.98
CA GLU A 3 -3.78 16.85 -7.53
C GLU A 3 -4.99 15.97 -7.21
N LEU A 4 -4.77 14.89 -6.45
CA LEU A 4 -5.80 13.97 -5.97
C LEU A 4 -6.53 14.57 -4.75
N GLY A 5 -5.83 15.33 -3.91
CA GLY A 5 -6.39 15.88 -2.67
C GLY A 5 -6.45 14.85 -1.54
N ILE A 6 -7.50 14.90 -0.72
CA ILE A 6 -7.64 14.04 0.46
C ILE A 6 -8.55 12.85 0.13
N GLY A 7 -8.05 11.64 0.39
CA GLY A 7 -8.76 10.40 0.13
C GLY A 7 -8.89 9.51 1.36
N ILE A 8 -9.65 8.43 1.19
CA ILE A 8 -9.85 7.40 2.22
C ILE A 8 -9.89 6.02 1.57
N GLY A 9 -9.34 5.03 2.27
CA GLY A 9 -9.46 3.63 1.89
C GLY A 9 -10.91 3.17 1.90
N TRP A 10 -11.41 2.70 0.75
CA TRP A 10 -12.69 2.04 0.64
C TRP A 10 -12.55 0.58 1.09
N ARG A 11 -13.42 0.15 2.01
CA ARG A 11 -13.61 -1.25 2.41
C ARG A 11 -15.10 -1.58 2.35
N PRO A 12 -15.49 -2.82 2.02
CA PRO A 12 -16.91 -3.22 2.02
C PRO A 12 -17.65 -2.87 3.31
N GLU A 13 -16.97 -2.98 4.45
CA GLU A 13 -17.49 -2.74 5.80
C GLU A 13 -17.86 -1.26 6.07
N ILE A 14 -17.21 -0.31 5.40
CA ILE A 14 -17.46 1.14 5.54
C ILE A 14 -17.93 1.79 4.24
N ALA A 15 -18.34 1.00 3.25
CA ALA A 15 -18.68 1.48 1.91
C ALA A 15 -19.75 2.58 1.93
N GLU A 16 -20.80 2.43 2.74
CA GLU A 16 -21.88 3.42 2.88
C GLU A 16 -21.41 4.69 3.58
N ALA A 17 -20.58 4.55 4.62
CA ALA A 17 -20.01 5.70 5.33
C ALA A 17 -19.11 6.53 4.39
N VAL A 18 -18.20 5.88 3.67
CA VAL A 18 -17.31 6.51 2.69
C VAL A 18 -18.11 7.21 1.59
N GLU A 19 -19.18 6.60 1.09
CA GLU A 19 -20.05 7.21 0.09
C GLU A 19 -20.71 8.50 0.60
N ALA A 20 -21.13 8.51 1.88
CA ALA A 20 -21.80 9.64 2.50
C ALA A 20 -20.85 10.78 2.91
N LEU A 21 -19.54 10.55 3.01
CA LEU A 21 -18.57 11.57 3.40
C LEU A 21 -18.51 12.72 2.40
N THR A 22 -18.53 13.95 2.92
CA THR A 22 -18.26 15.17 2.16
C THR A 22 -16.77 15.52 2.26
N GLY A 23 -16.16 15.95 1.17
CA GLY A 23 -14.75 16.36 1.16
C GLY A 23 -13.75 15.20 1.03
N VAL A 24 -14.21 14.04 0.57
CA VAL A 24 -13.35 12.97 0.03
C VAL A 24 -13.24 13.19 -1.48
N ASP A 25 -12.02 13.43 -1.94
CA ASP A 25 -11.71 13.78 -3.32
C ASP A 25 -11.49 12.50 -4.19
N TRP A 26 -11.03 11.42 -3.55
CA TRP A 26 -10.76 10.13 -4.18
C TRP A 26 -10.77 8.99 -3.16
N VAL A 27 -10.86 7.75 -3.62
CA VAL A 27 -10.79 6.55 -2.78
C VAL A 27 -9.81 5.53 -3.32
N GLU A 28 -9.24 4.75 -2.43
CA GLU A 28 -8.43 3.58 -2.78
C GLU A 28 -9.18 2.29 -2.46
N VAL A 29 -9.05 1.27 -3.31
CA VAL A 29 -9.62 -0.06 -3.06
C VAL A 29 -8.57 -1.14 -3.19
N VAL A 30 -8.56 -2.09 -2.24
CA VAL A 30 -7.73 -3.30 -2.35
C VAL A 30 -8.17 -4.12 -3.57
N ALA A 31 -7.29 -4.23 -4.56
CA ALA A 31 -7.59 -4.82 -5.85
C ALA A 31 -8.04 -6.28 -5.74
N GLU A 32 -7.48 -7.04 -4.80
CA GLU A 32 -7.82 -8.44 -4.54
C GLU A 32 -9.25 -8.63 -3.99
N ASN A 33 -9.86 -7.58 -3.45
CA ASN A 33 -11.20 -7.64 -2.85
C ASN A 33 -12.34 -7.33 -3.85
N ILE A 34 -12.02 -6.99 -5.10
CA ILE A 34 -13.02 -6.65 -6.12
C ILE A 34 -12.88 -7.49 -7.39
N CYS A 35 -13.99 -7.62 -8.11
CA CYS A 35 -14.06 -8.27 -9.41
C CYS A 35 -14.22 -7.22 -10.50
N ALA A 36 -13.40 -7.27 -11.56
CA ALA A 36 -13.49 -6.32 -12.67
C ALA A 36 -14.85 -6.38 -13.38
N ASP A 37 -15.43 -7.58 -13.52
CA ASP A 37 -16.74 -7.80 -14.15
C ASP A 37 -17.93 -7.41 -13.26
N HIS A 38 -17.69 -7.19 -11.96
CA HIS A 38 -18.74 -6.91 -10.99
C HIS A 38 -18.22 -6.01 -9.88
N LEU A 39 -18.09 -4.72 -10.21
CA LEU A 39 -17.72 -3.69 -9.24
C LEU A 39 -18.84 -3.53 -8.19
N PRO A 40 -18.50 -3.36 -6.91
CA PRO A 40 -19.46 -3.01 -5.87
C PRO A 40 -20.27 -1.74 -6.21
N ASP A 41 -21.58 -1.75 -5.94
CA ASP A 41 -22.47 -0.64 -6.31
C ASP A 41 -22.02 0.71 -5.76
N SER A 42 -21.45 0.75 -4.55
CA SER A 42 -20.93 1.98 -3.95
C SER A 42 -19.76 2.56 -4.74
N LEU A 43 -18.86 1.72 -5.28
CA LEU A 43 -17.77 2.17 -6.13
C LEU A 43 -18.30 2.71 -7.45
N THR A 44 -19.33 2.08 -8.03
CA THR A 44 -20.00 2.60 -9.22
C THR A 44 -20.60 3.98 -8.96
N ARG A 45 -21.34 4.17 -7.86
CA ARG A 45 -21.93 5.47 -7.50
C ARG A 45 -20.89 6.55 -7.21
N LEU A 46 -19.78 6.21 -6.54
CA LEU A 46 -18.66 7.12 -6.33
C LEU A 46 -18.07 7.60 -7.67
N ARG A 47 -17.84 6.68 -8.60
CA ARG A 47 -17.33 7.00 -9.94
C ARG A 47 -18.29 7.86 -10.75
N GLU A 48 -19.60 7.58 -10.69
CA GLU A 48 -20.63 8.40 -11.36
C GLU A 48 -20.66 9.85 -10.82
N ARG A 49 -20.25 10.06 -9.57
CA ARG A 49 -20.06 11.39 -8.96
C ARG A 49 -18.74 12.06 -9.32
N GLY A 50 -17.86 11.40 -10.07
CA GLY A 50 -16.53 11.90 -10.43
C GLY A 50 -15.44 11.64 -9.39
N VAL A 51 -15.68 10.80 -8.39
CA VAL A 51 -14.65 10.40 -7.41
C VAL A 51 -13.67 9.45 -8.08
N THR A 52 -12.38 9.78 -8.01
CA THR A 52 -11.32 8.90 -8.54
C THR A 52 -11.21 7.65 -7.69
N VAL A 53 -11.08 6.48 -8.33
CA VAL A 53 -10.85 5.21 -7.62
C VAL A 53 -9.51 4.63 -8.05
N VAL A 54 -8.61 4.42 -7.09
CA VAL A 54 -7.28 3.82 -7.31
C VAL A 54 -7.27 2.38 -6.79
N PRO A 55 -6.97 1.37 -7.63
CA PRO A 55 -6.73 0.01 -7.17
C PRO A 55 -5.33 -0.13 -6.58
N HIS A 56 -5.29 -0.68 -5.37
CA HIS A 56 -4.07 -0.97 -4.63
C HIS A 56 -3.91 -2.49 -4.45
N GLY A 57 -2.84 -3.04 -5.02
CA GLY A 57 -2.56 -4.47 -4.99
C GLY A 57 -1.76 -4.87 -3.74
N VAL A 58 -1.99 -6.09 -3.25
CA VAL A 58 -1.28 -6.62 -2.06
C VAL A 58 -0.60 -7.98 -2.32
N SER A 59 -0.59 -8.46 -3.57
CA SER A 59 -0.26 -9.87 -3.85
C SER A 59 0.70 -10.14 -5.01
N LEU A 60 1.15 -9.12 -5.77
CA LEU A 60 2.08 -9.34 -6.89
C LEU A 60 3.45 -9.76 -6.36
N GLY A 61 3.96 -9.08 -5.33
CA GLY A 61 5.24 -9.40 -4.72
C GLY A 61 6.42 -9.05 -5.62
N LEU A 62 6.43 -7.85 -6.18
CA LEU A 62 7.43 -7.39 -7.16
C LEU A 62 8.86 -7.43 -6.62
N GLY A 63 9.04 -7.42 -5.31
CA GLY A 63 10.33 -7.60 -4.64
C GLY A 63 10.83 -9.04 -4.56
N GLY A 64 10.05 -10.03 -5.02
CA GLY A 64 10.43 -11.43 -5.04
C GLY A 64 11.44 -11.79 -6.14
N ALA A 65 12.22 -12.84 -5.92
CA ALA A 65 13.18 -13.32 -6.91
C ALA A 65 12.55 -13.96 -8.16
N ASP A 66 11.30 -14.42 -8.07
CA ASP A 66 10.55 -14.86 -9.25
C ASP A 66 10.08 -13.64 -10.06
N ARG A 67 9.89 -13.83 -11.37
CA ARG A 67 9.26 -12.80 -12.21
C ARG A 67 7.78 -12.65 -11.86
N PRO A 68 7.18 -11.45 -12.01
CA PRO A 68 5.77 -11.25 -11.72
C PRO A 68 4.88 -12.19 -12.53
N ASP A 69 3.84 -12.73 -11.89
CA ASP A 69 2.87 -13.62 -12.53
C ASP A 69 2.05 -12.87 -13.60
N PRO A 70 2.12 -13.26 -14.89
CA PRO A 70 1.42 -12.56 -15.96
C PRO A 70 -0.10 -12.53 -15.78
N ALA A 71 -0.71 -13.57 -15.19
CA ALA A 71 -2.15 -13.62 -14.97
C ALA A 71 -2.58 -12.64 -13.87
N ARG A 72 -1.75 -12.44 -12.85
CA ARG A 72 -2.04 -11.45 -11.80
C ARG A 72 -1.87 -10.01 -12.31
N LEU A 73 -0.86 -9.77 -13.13
CA LEU A 73 -0.68 -8.49 -13.81
C LEU A 73 -1.89 -8.16 -14.71
N ALA A 74 -2.33 -9.12 -15.53
CA ALA A 74 -3.52 -8.97 -16.35
C ALA A 74 -4.77 -8.67 -15.51
N ALA A 75 -4.98 -9.43 -14.43
CA ALA A 75 -6.12 -9.22 -13.53
C ALA A 75 -6.09 -7.85 -12.82
N LEU A 76 -4.90 -7.32 -12.48
CA LEU A 76 -4.76 -5.97 -11.93
C LEU A 76 -5.06 -4.92 -13.01
N GLY A 77 -4.56 -5.11 -14.23
CA GLY A 77 -4.84 -4.24 -15.38
C GLY A 77 -6.33 -4.18 -15.73
N GLU A 78 -7.03 -5.32 -15.73
CA GLU A 78 -8.48 -5.38 -15.94
C GLU A 78 -9.25 -4.55 -14.90
N LYS A 79 -8.86 -4.62 -13.62
CA LYS A 79 -9.46 -3.81 -12.56
C LYS A 79 -9.18 -2.33 -12.74
N ALA A 80 -7.96 -1.97 -13.14
CA ALA A 80 -7.61 -0.58 -13.43
C ALA A 80 -8.49 0.00 -14.56
N VAL A 81 -8.68 -0.77 -15.64
CA VAL A 81 -9.55 -0.39 -16.75
C VAL A 81 -11.01 -0.30 -16.31
N ALA A 82 -11.52 -1.29 -15.57
CA ALA A 82 -12.90 -1.31 -15.08
C ALA A 82 -13.21 -0.09 -14.18
N LEU A 83 -12.25 0.31 -13.34
CA LEU A 83 -12.33 1.47 -12.47
C LEU A 83 -12.10 2.80 -13.20
N GLY A 84 -11.49 2.78 -14.40
CA GLY A 84 -11.01 4.00 -15.05
C GLY A 84 -9.91 4.68 -14.24
N ALA A 85 -9.06 3.88 -13.57
CA ALA A 85 -8.07 4.36 -12.62
C ALA A 85 -6.92 5.11 -13.33
N PRO A 86 -6.40 6.21 -12.77
CA PRO A 86 -5.28 6.93 -13.36
C PRO A 86 -3.92 6.26 -13.13
N LEU A 87 -3.84 5.35 -12.14
CA LEU A 87 -2.68 4.53 -11.82
C LEU A 87 -3.13 3.28 -11.05
N VAL A 88 -2.21 2.34 -10.87
CA VAL A 88 -2.31 1.25 -9.89
C VAL A 88 -1.16 1.34 -8.90
N THR A 89 -1.36 0.81 -7.70
CA THR A 89 -0.29 0.75 -6.68
C THR A 89 -0.03 -0.68 -6.20
N GLU A 90 1.19 -0.93 -5.74
CA GLU A 90 1.65 -2.17 -5.12
C GLU A 90 2.80 -1.84 -4.16
N HIS A 91 3.34 -2.83 -3.47
CA HIS A 91 4.39 -2.70 -2.48
C HIS A 91 5.73 -3.18 -2.99
N ILE A 92 6.76 -2.60 -2.38
CA ILE A 92 8.15 -3.06 -2.46
C ILE A 92 8.32 -4.20 -1.46
N ALA A 93 7.70 -5.34 -1.79
CA ALA A 93 7.65 -6.51 -0.93
C ALA A 93 7.80 -7.79 -1.73
N PHE A 94 8.22 -8.86 -1.05
CA PHE A 94 8.04 -10.22 -1.54
C PHE A 94 6.99 -10.94 -0.69
N VAL A 95 6.21 -11.83 -1.32
CA VAL A 95 5.16 -12.60 -0.63
C VAL A 95 5.34 -14.10 -0.76
N ARG A 96 6.21 -14.52 -1.69
CA ARG A 96 6.52 -15.91 -2.04
C ARG A 96 8.01 -16.05 -2.27
N ALA A 97 8.54 -17.23 -1.98
CA ALA A 97 9.91 -17.62 -2.29
C ALA A 97 10.02 -19.15 -2.35
N GLY A 98 11.06 -19.66 -3.02
CA GLY A 98 11.29 -21.08 -3.22
C GLY A 98 11.27 -21.44 -4.71
N GLY A 99 10.73 -22.60 -5.06
CA GLY A 99 10.46 -22.98 -6.44
C GLY A 99 11.69 -23.33 -7.29
N PRO A 100 11.57 -23.27 -8.63
CA PRO A 100 12.60 -23.74 -9.57
C PRO A 100 13.97 -23.09 -9.38
N LEU A 101 14.03 -21.78 -9.07
CA LEU A 101 15.29 -21.07 -8.84
C LEU A 101 16.07 -21.75 -7.71
N THR A 102 15.41 -22.11 -6.61
CA THR A 102 16.10 -22.65 -5.42
C THR A 102 16.07 -24.17 -5.31
N ALA A 103 15.41 -24.86 -6.24
CA ALA A 103 15.09 -26.28 -6.15
C ALA A 103 14.43 -26.66 -4.80
N SER A 104 13.57 -25.79 -4.28
CA SER A 104 12.85 -25.98 -3.02
C SER A 104 11.33 -25.82 -3.20
N PRO A 105 10.49 -26.28 -2.26
CA PRO A 105 9.04 -26.05 -2.32
C PRO A 105 8.73 -24.55 -2.41
N LEU A 106 7.71 -24.18 -3.20
CA LEU A 106 7.21 -22.81 -3.20
C LEU A 106 6.47 -22.54 -1.89
N LEU A 107 6.88 -21.49 -1.18
CA LEU A 107 6.31 -21.05 0.08
C LEU A 107 5.58 -19.72 -0.12
N GLU A 108 4.48 -19.52 0.61
CA GLU A 108 3.76 -18.25 0.65
C GLU A 108 3.61 -17.75 2.09
N ALA A 109 3.95 -16.47 2.31
CA ALA A 109 3.85 -15.82 3.61
C ALA A 109 2.39 -15.49 4.00
N GLY A 110 1.52 -15.33 3.00
CA GLY A 110 0.18 -14.76 3.18
C GLY A 110 0.18 -13.25 3.48
N HIS A 111 1.35 -12.63 3.55
CA HIS A 111 1.49 -11.21 3.81
C HIS A 111 2.79 -10.68 3.20
N LEU A 112 2.92 -9.36 3.17
CA LEU A 112 4.08 -8.64 2.67
C LEU A 112 5.27 -8.90 3.57
N LEU A 113 6.44 -9.15 2.97
CA LEU A 113 7.71 -9.24 3.67
C LEU A 113 8.73 -8.27 3.06
N PRO A 114 9.59 -7.67 3.89
CA PRO A 114 10.53 -6.66 3.43
C PRO A 114 11.56 -7.27 2.48
N VAL A 115 11.97 -6.52 1.47
CA VAL A 115 13.07 -6.92 0.59
C VAL A 115 14.43 -6.60 1.23
N PRO A 116 15.49 -7.36 0.94
CA PRO A 116 16.84 -6.94 1.30
C PRO A 116 17.22 -5.68 0.52
N ARG A 117 17.66 -4.62 1.19
CA ARG A 117 18.15 -3.38 0.54
C ARG A 117 19.59 -3.54 0.04
N THR A 118 19.81 -4.50 -0.85
CA THR A 118 21.10 -4.78 -1.51
C THR A 118 21.02 -4.46 -3.00
N ARG A 119 22.17 -4.28 -3.66
CA ARG A 119 22.27 -4.04 -5.10
C ARG A 119 21.67 -5.18 -5.92
N ASP A 120 21.92 -6.44 -5.53
CA ASP A 120 21.34 -7.63 -6.18
C ASP A 120 19.80 -7.61 -6.13
N ALA A 121 19.22 -7.25 -4.98
CA ALA A 121 17.78 -7.19 -4.81
C ALA A 121 17.16 -6.01 -5.57
N LEU A 122 17.86 -4.87 -5.61
CA LEU A 122 17.46 -3.73 -6.44
C LEU A 122 17.47 -4.09 -7.93
N ASP A 123 18.48 -4.81 -8.43
CA ASP A 123 18.53 -5.28 -9.82
C ASP A 123 17.32 -6.15 -10.18
N VAL A 124 16.99 -7.12 -9.30
CA VAL A 124 15.83 -8.00 -9.47
C VAL A 124 14.52 -7.21 -9.44
N LEU A 125 14.38 -6.29 -8.48
CA LEU A 125 13.20 -5.44 -8.36
C LEU A 125 13.03 -4.56 -9.60
N CYS A 126 14.09 -3.91 -10.08
CA CYS A 126 14.04 -3.08 -11.29
C CYS A 126 13.58 -3.89 -12.52
N GLU A 127 14.08 -5.12 -12.70
CA GLU A 127 13.61 -6.00 -13.79
C GLU A 127 12.12 -6.33 -13.63
N ASN A 128 11.68 -6.69 -12.43
CA ASN A 128 10.29 -7.04 -12.15
C ASN A 128 9.34 -5.84 -12.33
N VAL A 129 9.78 -4.64 -11.94
CA VAL A 129 9.03 -3.39 -12.09
C VAL A 129 8.84 -3.03 -13.56
N ARG A 130 9.87 -3.20 -14.40
CA ARG A 130 9.75 -2.99 -15.85
C ARG A 130 8.76 -3.97 -16.49
N ILE A 131 8.83 -5.25 -16.12
CA ILE A 131 7.84 -6.25 -16.57
C ILE A 131 6.42 -5.84 -16.19
N ALA A 132 6.22 -5.33 -14.97
CA ALA A 132 4.92 -4.86 -14.52
C ALA A 132 4.45 -3.61 -15.28
N GLN A 133 5.32 -2.61 -15.46
CA GLN A 133 5.02 -1.38 -16.21
C GLN A 133 4.66 -1.69 -17.67
N ASP A 134 5.34 -2.64 -18.31
CA ASP A 134 5.05 -3.05 -19.70
C ASP A 134 3.70 -3.77 -19.83
N ALA A 135 3.27 -4.49 -18.78
CA ALA A 135 2.03 -5.27 -18.78
C ALA A 135 0.79 -4.46 -18.35
N LEU A 136 0.97 -3.43 -17.51
CA LEU A 136 -0.13 -2.67 -16.94
C LEU A 136 -0.61 -1.57 -17.90
N PRO A 137 -1.93 -1.36 -18.02
CA PRO A 137 -2.49 -0.36 -18.95
C PRO A 137 -2.38 1.08 -18.44
N VAL A 138 -1.91 1.26 -17.19
CA VAL A 138 -1.80 2.56 -16.50
C VAL A 138 -0.49 2.59 -15.69
N PRO A 139 0.02 3.78 -15.32
CA PRO A 139 1.22 3.90 -14.49
C PRO A 139 1.16 3.09 -13.20
N LEU A 140 2.32 2.60 -12.76
CA LEU A 140 2.53 1.91 -11.50
C LEU A 140 3.17 2.85 -10.48
N ALA A 141 2.67 2.85 -9.24
CA ALA A 141 3.38 3.39 -8.08
C ALA A 141 3.69 2.30 -7.05
N LEU A 142 4.82 2.43 -6.35
CA LEU A 142 5.28 1.43 -5.39
C LEU A 142 5.39 1.98 -3.98
N GLU A 143 4.96 1.18 -3.02
CA GLU A 143 4.85 1.51 -1.61
C GLU A 143 5.99 0.94 -0.76
N ASN A 144 6.53 1.78 0.14
CA ASN A 144 7.42 1.34 1.21
C ASN A 144 6.62 0.65 2.32
N ILE A 145 7.16 -0.41 2.90
CA ILE A 145 6.45 -1.19 3.92
C ILE A 145 7.05 -1.03 5.31
N ALA A 146 6.22 -1.22 6.33
CA ALA A 146 6.70 -1.50 7.68
C ALA A 146 7.46 -2.83 7.73
N ALA A 147 8.63 -2.83 8.36
CA ALA A 147 9.48 -4.00 8.52
C ALA A 147 9.76 -4.27 10.00
N LEU A 148 9.36 -5.44 10.49
CA LEU A 148 9.72 -5.89 11.84
C LEU A 148 11.14 -6.48 11.90
N ILE A 149 11.64 -6.94 10.76
CA ILE A 149 12.90 -7.69 10.60
C ILE A 149 13.86 -6.90 9.71
N ALA A 150 15.12 -6.81 10.12
CA ALA A 150 16.20 -6.24 9.30
C ALA A 150 16.92 -7.35 8.55
N TRP A 151 17.22 -7.10 7.28
CA TRP A 151 18.06 -7.98 6.49
C TRP A 151 19.53 -7.81 6.92
N PRO A 152 20.29 -8.90 7.11
CA PRO A 152 21.73 -8.78 7.26
C PRO A 152 22.35 -8.32 5.95
N GLY A 153 23.34 -7.41 6.04
CA GLY A 153 24.08 -6.94 4.87
C GLY A 153 23.34 -5.94 3.99
N GLU A 154 22.40 -5.15 4.53
CA GLU A 154 21.84 -4.01 3.80
C GLU A 154 22.95 -3.03 3.38
N GLU A 155 22.94 -2.66 2.11
CA GLU A 155 23.95 -1.80 1.47
C GLU A 155 23.43 -0.37 1.27
N LEU A 156 22.10 -0.22 1.24
CA LEU A 156 21.39 1.02 0.97
C LEU A 156 20.44 1.33 2.13
N THR A 157 20.32 2.61 2.44
CA THR A 157 19.22 3.12 3.28
C THR A 157 17.88 3.03 2.53
N GLU A 158 16.75 3.24 3.22
CA GLU A 158 15.43 3.25 2.59
C GLU A 158 15.34 4.30 1.48
N GLY A 159 15.73 5.54 1.79
CA GLY A 159 15.68 6.64 0.84
C GLY A 159 16.57 6.41 -0.38
N GLN A 160 17.81 5.94 -0.18
CA GLN A 160 18.70 5.58 -1.29
C GLN A 160 18.12 4.45 -2.16
N PHE A 161 17.56 3.40 -1.54
CA PHE A 161 16.97 2.27 -2.28
C PHE A 161 15.79 2.74 -3.15
N LEU A 162 14.93 3.61 -2.62
CA LEU A 162 13.80 4.20 -3.34
C LEU A 162 14.25 5.18 -4.44
N ALA A 163 15.24 6.02 -4.15
CA ALA A 163 15.80 6.96 -5.12
C ALA A 163 16.37 6.23 -6.34
N GLU A 164 17.18 5.20 -6.13
CA GLU A 164 17.77 4.44 -7.24
C GLU A 164 16.74 3.60 -8.00
N LEU A 165 15.72 3.08 -7.30
CA LEU A 165 14.62 2.38 -7.96
C LEU A 165 13.88 3.30 -8.93
N VAL A 166 13.57 4.53 -8.49
CA VAL A 166 12.94 5.56 -9.34
C VAL A 166 13.85 5.96 -10.48
N GLU A 167 15.13 6.24 -10.21
CA GLU A 167 16.10 6.63 -11.24
C GLU A 167 16.20 5.59 -12.36
N ARG A 168 16.21 4.31 -12.01
CA ARG A 168 16.37 3.21 -12.97
C ARG A 168 15.09 2.81 -13.72
N THR A 169 13.91 3.06 -13.15
CA THR A 169 12.64 2.51 -13.70
C THR A 169 11.62 3.58 -14.07
N GLY A 170 11.79 4.81 -13.58
CA GLY A 170 10.80 5.87 -13.68
C GLY A 170 9.49 5.56 -12.95
N VAL A 171 9.45 4.51 -12.11
CA VAL A 171 8.25 4.16 -11.33
C VAL A 171 7.89 5.29 -10.38
N ARG A 172 6.58 5.43 -10.10
CA ARG A 172 6.12 6.40 -9.11
C ARG A 172 6.22 5.80 -7.71
N LEU A 173 6.17 6.64 -6.68
CA LEU A 173 6.20 6.20 -5.28
C LEU A 173 4.87 6.48 -4.59
N LEU A 174 4.36 5.48 -3.88
CA LEU A 174 3.39 5.66 -2.81
C LEU A 174 4.19 5.70 -1.51
N ILE A 175 4.18 6.83 -0.80
CA ILE A 175 4.93 6.93 0.46
C ILE A 175 3.96 6.75 1.61
N ASP A 176 4.13 5.68 2.37
CA ASP A 176 3.41 5.49 3.63
C ASP A 176 4.26 6.02 4.79
N VAL A 177 3.80 7.13 5.38
CA VAL A 177 4.49 7.76 6.52
C VAL A 177 4.20 7.05 7.84
N ALA A 178 3.12 6.27 7.94
CA ALA A 178 2.89 5.36 9.06
C ALA A 178 3.92 4.23 9.03
N ASN A 179 4.22 3.68 7.85
CA ASN A 179 5.30 2.70 7.69
C ASN A 179 6.68 3.29 8.06
N LEU A 180 6.98 4.54 7.70
CA LEU A 180 8.21 5.22 8.14
C LEU A 180 8.29 5.36 9.66
N HIS A 181 7.18 5.75 10.31
CA HIS A 181 7.11 5.83 11.77
C HIS A 181 7.27 4.44 12.42
N THR A 182 6.61 3.42 11.87
CA THR A 182 6.74 2.03 12.32
C THR A 182 8.20 1.57 12.24
N ASN A 183 8.89 1.87 11.13
CA ASN A 183 10.31 1.56 10.94
C ASN A 183 11.20 2.33 11.94
N HIS A 184 10.87 3.57 12.27
CA HIS A 184 11.56 4.33 13.32
C HIS A 184 11.46 3.65 14.68
N VAL A 185 10.25 3.34 15.15
CA VAL A 185 10.04 2.75 16.47
C VAL A 185 10.64 1.35 16.53
N ASN A 186 10.42 0.53 15.50
CA ASN A 186 10.83 -0.87 15.53
C ASN A 186 12.30 -1.09 15.20
N ARG A 187 12.94 -0.24 14.40
CA ARG A 187 14.30 -0.46 13.86
C ARG A 187 15.28 0.68 14.14
N GLY A 188 14.81 1.80 14.69
CA GLY A 188 15.64 2.98 14.93
C GLY A 188 16.02 3.73 13.66
N GLU A 189 15.30 3.51 12.55
CA GLU A 189 15.51 4.27 11.31
C GLU A 189 15.02 5.72 11.50
N ASP A 190 15.68 6.69 10.88
CA ASP A 190 15.31 8.10 11.00
C ASP A 190 14.38 8.49 9.84
N PRO A 191 13.08 8.79 10.08
CA PRO A 191 12.15 9.19 9.03
C PRO A 191 12.63 10.45 8.30
N ALA A 192 13.20 11.42 9.01
CA ALA A 192 13.65 12.67 8.41
C ALA A 192 14.81 12.46 7.44
N LYS A 193 15.67 11.46 7.73
CA LYS A 193 16.73 11.02 6.82
C LYS A 193 16.14 10.35 5.59
N ALA A 194 15.24 9.38 5.76
CA ALA A 194 14.57 8.72 4.62
C ALA A 194 13.91 9.75 3.70
N LEU A 195 13.12 10.67 4.27
CA LEU A 195 12.47 11.76 3.54
C LEU A 195 13.45 12.70 2.83
N SER A 196 14.65 12.92 3.37
CA SER A 196 15.67 13.78 2.75
C SER A 196 16.34 13.16 1.52
N GLU A 197 16.28 11.84 1.39
CA GLU A 197 16.89 11.07 0.31
C GLU A 197 15.84 10.69 -0.77
N LEU A 198 14.54 10.93 -0.52
CA LEU A 198 13.47 10.58 -1.46
C LEU A 198 13.44 11.49 -2.70
N PRO A 199 13.16 10.92 -3.90
CA PRO A 199 12.83 11.68 -5.09
C PRO A 199 11.38 12.19 -5.00
N VAL A 200 11.17 13.30 -4.29
CA VAL A 200 9.82 13.80 -3.94
C VAL A 200 8.92 14.07 -5.15
N GLU A 201 9.48 14.38 -6.31
CA GLU A 201 8.78 14.55 -7.59
C GLU A 201 8.18 13.25 -8.15
N ALA A 202 8.67 12.10 -7.70
CA ALA A 202 8.18 10.77 -8.08
C ALA A 202 6.95 10.34 -7.28
N ILE A 203 6.62 11.04 -6.19
CA ILE A 203 5.48 10.70 -5.33
C ILE A 203 4.17 10.80 -6.14
N ALA A 204 3.38 9.73 -6.09
CA ALA A 204 2.02 9.67 -6.63
C ALA A 204 1.01 10.13 -5.58
N TYR A 205 1.09 9.59 -4.37
CA TYR A 205 0.33 10.01 -3.20
C TYR A 205 0.95 9.43 -1.92
N VAL A 206 0.37 9.75 -0.77
CA VAL A 206 0.87 9.41 0.56
C VAL A 206 -0.19 8.63 1.33
N HIS A 207 0.22 7.60 2.06
CA HIS A 207 -0.61 6.91 3.04
C HIS A 207 -0.36 7.46 4.45
N VAL A 208 -1.45 7.61 5.20
CA VAL A 208 -1.43 7.77 6.65
C VAL A 208 -2.35 6.74 7.27
N ALA A 209 -1.86 6.09 8.32
CA ALA A 209 -2.60 5.10 9.06
C ALA A 209 -2.30 5.22 10.56
N GLY A 210 -3.15 4.59 11.37
CA GLY A 210 -2.91 4.48 12.80
C GLY A 210 -2.45 3.09 13.23
N GLY A 211 -1.63 3.09 14.27
CA GLY A 211 -1.04 1.90 14.87
C GLY A 211 -1.11 1.92 16.39
N VAL A 212 -0.59 0.87 17.00
CA VAL A 212 -0.53 0.74 18.46
C VAL A 212 0.75 0.06 18.89
N GLU A 213 1.36 0.56 19.96
CA GLU A 213 2.48 -0.11 20.61
C GLU A 213 1.97 -1.23 21.53
N ARG A 214 2.51 -2.44 21.39
CA ARG A 214 2.28 -3.56 22.29
C ARG A 214 3.60 -4.24 22.61
N ASP A 215 3.87 -4.44 23.90
CA ASP A 215 5.07 -5.10 24.39
C ASP A 215 6.38 -4.49 23.85
N GLY A 216 6.44 -3.17 23.65
CA GLY A 216 7.61 -2.45 23.12
C GLY A 216 7.80 -2.57 21.60
N VAL A 217 6.79 -3.07 20.87
CA VAL A 217 6.79 -3.17 19.41
C VAL A 217 5.61 -2.36 18.86
N TRP A 218 5.89 -1.48 17.90
CA TRP A 218 4.84 -0.77 17.18
C TRP A 218 4.21 -1.71 16.15
N HIS A 219 2.89 -1.86 16.25
CA HIS A 219 2.10 -2.62 15.30
C HIS A 219 1.33 -1.66 14.41
N ASP A 220 1.63 -1.72 13.11
CA ASP A 220 0.87 -1.01 12.10
C ASP A 220 -0.42 -1.77 11.80
N THR A 221 -1.48 -1.37 12.50
CA THR A 221 -2.75 -2.12 12.49
C THR A 221 -3.77 -1.57 11.52
N HIS A 222 -3.63 -0.30 11.15
CA HIS A 222 -4.60 0.48 10.38
C HIS A 222 -6.00 0.42 11.01
N ALA A 223 -6.05 0.27 12.34
CA ALA A 223 -7.26 0.05 13.13
C ALA A 223 -7.37 1.05 14.29
N HIS A 224 -6.42 1.98 14.40
CA HIS A 224 -6.41 3.01 15.44
C HIS A 224 -6.39 4.40 14.80
N PRO A 225 -6.81 5.46 15.51
CA PRO A 225 -6.67 6.84 15.04
C PRO A 225 -5.22 7.17 14.63
N VAL A 226 -5.04 8.06 13.66
CA VAL A 226 -3.71 8.52 13.23
C VAL A 226 -3.02 9.24 14.40
N PRO A 227 -1.87 8.75 14.89
CA PRO A 227 -1.19 9.37 16.02
C PRO A 227 -0.45 10.63 15.59
N GLY A 228 -0.24 11.55 16.54
CA GLY A 228 0.49 12.80 16.31
C GLY A 228 1.88 12.58 15.70
N ALA A 229 2.60 11.54 16.10
CA ALA A 229 3.91 11.21 15.55
C ALA A 229 3.89 10.87 14.04
N VAL A 230 2.80 10.28 13.53
CA VAL A 230 2.63 10.04 12.08
C VAL A 230 2.30 11.34 11.36
N LEU A 231 1.47 12.20 11.98
CA LEU A 231 1.18 13.54 11.45
C LEU A 231 2.44 14.42 11.41
N ASP A 232 3.36 14.27 12.35
CA ASP A 232 4.65 14.98 12.35
C ASP A 232 5.51 14.56 11.14
N VAL A 233 5.55 13.26 10.81
CA VAL A 233 6.25 12.77 9.59
C VAL A 233 5.56 13.27 8.32
N LEU A 234 4.22 13.29 8.29
CA LEU A 234 3.46 13.89 7.19
C LEU A 234 3.79 15.37 7.02
N ALA A 235 3.87 16.13 8.12
CA ALA A 235 4.21 17.55 8.11
C ALA A 235 5.64 17.80 7.61
N ASP A 236 6.62 16.96 7.99
CA ASP A 236 7.99 17.03 7.45
C ASP A 236 8.00 16.78 5.93
N LEU A 237 7.30 15.74 5.46
CA LEU A 237 7.16 15.49 4.02
C LEU A 237 6.49 16.68 3.30
N ALA A 238 5.40 17.21 3.85
CA ALA A 238 4.66 18.36 3.31
C ALA A 238 5.50 19.64 3.27
N SER A 239 6.50 19.78 4.15
CA SER A 239 7.44 20.90 4.14
C SER A 239 8.43 20.85 2.97
N ARG A 240 8.62 19.68 2.37
CA ARG A 240 9.56 19.42 1.26
C ARG A 240 8.86 19.45 -0.10
N VAL A 241 7.62 18.97 -0.15
CA VAL A 241 6.80 18.90 -1.36
C VAL A 241 5.33 19.02 -0.99
N SER A 242 4.51 19.63 -1.85
CA SER A 242 3.06 19.48 -1.75
C SER A 242 2.68 18.10 -2.29
N PRO A 243 2.33 17.09 -1.46
CA PRO A 243 2.02 15.76 -1.96
C PRO A 243 0.79 15.84 -2.87
N PRO A 244 0.76 15.11 -4.01
CA PRO A 244 -0.40 15.19 -4.91
C PRO A 244 -1.70 14.71 -4.26
N GLY A 245 -1.62 13.80 -3.30
CA GLY A 245 -2.74 13.41 -2.45
C GLY A 245 -2.29 12.70 -1.18
N VAL A 246 -3.17 12.68 -0.18
CA VAL A 246 -2.98 11.95 1.08
C VAL A 246 -4.22 11.11 1.35
N LEU A 247 -4.04 9.83 1.61
CA LEU A 247 -5.10 8.87 1.89
C LEU A 247 -5.04 8.41 3.35
N LEU A 248 -6.18 8.48 4.03
CA LEU A 248 -6.37 7.77 5.29
C LEU A 248 -6.62 6.29 5.03
N GLU A 249 -5.73 5.43 5.52
CA GLU A 249 -5.92 3.99 5.51
C GLU A 249 -6.53 3.49 6.82
N ARG A 250 -7.67 2.80 6.70
CA ARG A 250 -8.42 2.17 7.79
C ARG A 250 -8.85 0.78 7.33
N ASP A 251 -8.30 -0.28 7.92
CA ASP A 251 -8.52 -1.68 7.53
C ASP A 251 -9.36 -2.49 8.51
N ASP A 252 -9.46 -2.05 9.76
CA ASP A 252 -10.20 -2.73 10.81
C ASP A 252 -10.66 -1.72 11.87
N ASP A 253 -11.46 -2.19 12.84
CA ASP A 253 -12.01 -1.38 13.94
C ASP A 253 -12.58 -0.04 13.46
N PHE A 254 -13.51 -0.13 12.51
CA PHE A 254 -14.07 1.01 11.80
C PHE A 254 -14.90 1.92 12.74
N PRO A 255 -14.46 3.17 12.98
CA PRO A 255 -15.21 4.08 13.84
C PRO A 255 -16.42 4.68 13.08
N PRO A 256 -17.33 5.38 13.78
CA PRO A 256 -18.39 6.15 13.16
C PRO A 256 -17.89 7.14 12.10
N ALA A 257 -18.74 7.47 11.12
CA ALA A 257 -18.38 8.30 9.98
C ALA A 257 -17.91 9.71 10.39
N GLU A 258 -18.47 10.26 11.48
CA GLU A 258 -18.06 11.54 12.04
C GLU A 258 -16.62 11.56 12.56
N GLU A 259 -16.12 10.44 13.08
CA GLU A 259 -14.74 10.32 13.55
C GLU A 259 -13.79 10.24 12.35
N LEU A 260 -14.15 9.46 11.32
CA LEU A 260 -13.40 9.43 10.06
C LEU A 260 -13.33 10.83 9.41
N ALA A 261 -14.43 11.57 9.40
CA ALA A 261 -14.47 12.94 8.88
C ALA A 261 -13.55 13.89 9.68
N ALA A 262 -13.49 13.72 11.00
CA ALA A 262 -12.60 14.49 11.86
C ALA A 262 -11.13 14.16 11.57
N GLU A 263 -10.76 12.88 11.41
CA GLU A 263 -9.40 12.48 11.04
C GLU A 263 -9.00 13.06 9.68
N LEU A 264 -9.88 12.97 8.67
CA LEU A 264 -9.62 13.57 7.35
C LEU A 264 -9.43 15.09 7.42
N THR A 265 -10.12 15.77 8.33
CA THR A 265 -9.94 17.21 8.58
C THR A 265 -8.55 17.49 9.15
N VAL A 266 -8.12 16.74 10.15
CA VAL A 266 -6.77 16.88 10.75
C VAL A 266 -5.67 16.62 9.71
N ILE A 267 -5.83 15.59 8.87
CA ILE A 267 -4.88 15.29 7.79
C ILE A 267 -4.82 16.47 6.81
N ARG A 268 -5.96 17.03 6.42
CA ARG A 268 -6.05 18.19 5.53
C ARG A 268 -5.35 19.42 6.12
N GLU A 269 -5.48 19.65 7.42
CA GLU A 269 -4.83 20.76 8.12
C GLU A 269 -3.31 20.55 8.26
N THR A 270 -2.84 19.31 8.26
CA THR A 270 -1.42 18.95 8.35
C THR A 270 -0.66 19.20 7.03
N VAL A 271 -1.37 19.19 5.90
CA VAL A 271 -0.82 19.47 4.57
C VAL A 271 -1.30 20.85 4.09
N PRO A 272 -0.70 21.95 4.58
CA PRO A 272 -1.10 23.28 4.14
C PRO A 272 -0.82 23.41 2.63
N ALA A 273 -1.80 23.92 1.90
CA ALA A 273 -1.59 24.31 0.51
C ALA A 273 -0.39 25.26 0.46
N VAL A 274 0.63 24.92 -0.34
CA VAL A 274 1.74 25.83 -0.57
C VAL A 274 1.16 27.04 -1.29
N GLY A 275 0.87 28.10 -0.53
CA GLY A 275 0.60 29.40 -1.09
C GLY A 275 1.77 29.74 -2.00
N MET A 276 1.47 30.03 -3.27
CA MET A 276 2.44 30.57 -4.23
C MET A 276 3.33 31.55 -3.47
N CYS A 277 4.61 31.23 -3.29
CA CYS A 277 5.54 32.14 -2.63
C CYS A 277 5.40 33.50 -3.31
N SER A 278 4.77 34.44 -2.60
CA SER A 278 4.74 35.83 -3.00
C SER A 278 6.18 36.30 -2.97
N ALA A 279 6.79 36.40 -4.16
CA ALA A 279 8.01 37.12 -4.33
C ALA A 279 7.79 38.56 -3.83
N GLY A 280 8.45 38.94 -2.76
CA GLY A 280 8.60 40.34 -2.36
C GLY A 280 8.32 40.64 -0.90
N ALA A 281 9.37 40.53 -0.07
CA ALA A 281 9.64 41.53 0.95
C ALA A 281 11.14 41.50 1.25
N GLY A 282 11.79 42.64 1.01
CA GLY A 282 13.24 42.77 0.91
C GLY A 282 13.98 42.42 2.20
N ALA A 283 15.15 41.83 2.01
CA ALA A 283 16.21 41.81 2.99
C ALA A 283 16.56 43.25 3.39
N THR A 284 16.34 43.60 4.65
CA THR A 284 17.04 44.71 5.29
C THR A 284 17.74 44.17 6.54
N SER A 285 19.07 44.21 6.42
CA SER A 285 20.12 44.15 7.44
C SER A 285 19.65 44.31 8.89
N ARG A 286 19.90 43.26 9.69
CA ARG A 286 20.03 43.37 11.14
C ARG A 286 21.37 44.03 11.47
N THR A 287 21.32 45.27 11.95
CA THR A 287 22.40 45.87 12.74
C THR A 287 21.85 46.19 14.11
N GLU A 288 22.50 45.66 15.14
CA GLU A 288 22.21 45.91 16.55
C GLU A 288 22.34 47.41 16.87
N LEU A 289 21.39 47.96 17.64
CA LEU A 289 21.73 48.96 18.65
C LEU A 289 20.68 49.00 19.77
N MET A 290 21.22 48.98 20.99
CA MET A 290 20.56 49.09 22.29
C MET A 290 19.52 50.22 22.37
N GLY A 291 18.35 49.91 22.94
CA GLY A 291 17.31 50.89 23.25
C GLY A 291 16.81 50.75 24.68
N ARG A 292 17.21 51.71 25.52
CA ARG A 292 16.72 51.95 26.88
C ARG A 292 15.21 52.24 26.89
N VAL A 293 14.60 51.84 27.99
CA VAL A 293 13.26 52.21 28.47
C VAL A 293 13.04 53.72 28.44
N SER A 294 11.94 54.19 27.86
CA SER A 294 11.14 55.27 28.46
C SER A 294 9.73 55.35 27.87
N THR A 295 8.82 55.60 28.79
CA THR A 295 7.36 55.77 28.75
C THR A 295 6.87 56.95 27.89
N ALA A 296 5.72 56.80 27.23
CA ALA A 296 4.51 57.62 27.44
C ALA A 296 3.46 57.48 26.30
N HIS A 297 2.23 57.17 26.71
CA HIS A 297 0.95 57.40 26.02
C HIS A 297 0.59 58.91 25.97
N PRO A 298 -0.57 59.38 25.44
CA PRO A 298 -1.46 58.89 24.36
C PRO A 298 -2.05 60.01 23.45
N ARG A 299 -2.97 59.60 22.55
CA ARG A 299 -4.13 60.33 21.96
C ARG A 299 -3.96 60.95 20.57
N GLY A 300 -4.97 60.69 19.72
CA GLY A 300 -5.32 61.55 18.59
C GLY A 300 -6.13 60.85 17.52
N ALA A 301 -7.43 61.07 17.49
CA ALA A 301 -8.42 60.45 16.61
C ALA A 301 -8.54 61.10 15.21
N ARG A 302 -9.37 60.46 14.36
CA ARG A 302 -10.11 60.93 13.15
C ARG A 302 -9.40 60.68 11.81
N SER A 303 -9.93 59.79 10.96
CA SER A 303 -11.11 59.88 10.06
C SER A 303 -10.85 60.72 8.80
N SER A 304 -10.82 60.08 7.63
CA SER A 304 -11.56 60.49 6.42
C SER A 304 -11.20 59.63 5.18
N VAL A 305 -12.21 58.98 4.60
CA VAL A 305 -12.36 58.54 3.19
C VAL A 305 -12.65 59.84 2.36
N PRO A 306 -12.65 59.95 0.99
CA PRO A 306 -12.87 58.91 -0.01
C PRO A 306 -12.27 59.06 -1.44
N ALA A 307 -12.61 58.06 -2.30
CA ALA A 307 -12.77 58.08 -3.77
C ALA A 307 -11.48 58.17 -4.64
N SER A 308 -11.37 57.64 -5.87
CA SER A 308 -12.38 57.43 -6.90
C SER A 308 -11.93 56.47 -8.03
N ARG A 309 -12.95 55.85 -8.64
CA ARG A 309 -13.11 55.21 -9.97
C ARG A 309 -12.08 55.48 -11.09
N ARG A 310 -11.79 54.44 -11.90
CA ARG A 310 -12.30 54.27 -13.30
C ARG A 310 -11.72 53.01 -13.99
N ALA A 311 -12.57 52.33 -14.76
CA ALA A 311 -12.27 51.30 -15.78
C ALA A 311 -12.66 51.86 -17.17
N PRO A 312 -12.73 51.05 -18.25
CA PRO A 312 -11.65 50.54 -19.10
C PRO A 312 -11.81 51.00 -20.57
N LEU A 313 -10.90 50.61 -21.48
CA LEU A 313 -11.07 50.79 -22.94
C LEU A 313 -10.68 49.54 -23.73
N LEU A 314 -11.51 49.24 -24.73
CA LEU A 314 -11.51 48.16 -25.71
C LEU A 314 -11.14 48.74 -27.11
N ILE A 315 -11.07 47.82 -28.11
CA ILE A 315 -11.05 47.99 -29.60
C ILE A 315 -9.63 47.91 -30.21
N GLY A 316 -9.32 47.13 -31.26
CA GLY A 316 -10.07 46.22 -32.14
C GLY A 316 -9.30 45.91 -33.44
N ALA A 317 -9.72 44.84 -34.17
CA ALA A 317 -9.55 44.51 -35.61
C ALA A 317 -8.12 44.50 -36.24
N GLY A 318 -7.68 43.60 -37.15
CA GLY A 318 -8.30 42.70 -38.13
C GLY A 318 -7.75 43.00 -39.54
N ALA A 319 -7.14 42.02 -40.25
CA ALA A 319 -7.13 41.83 -41.73
C ALA A 319 -5.92 41.03 -42.28
N ARG A 320 -6.11 40.44 -43.48
CA ARG A 320 -5.41 39.30 -44.11
C ARG A 320 -4.34 39.66 -45.17
N VAL A 321 -3.34 38.78 -45.28
CA VAL A 321 -2.63 38.16 -46.46
C VAL A 321 -2.50 38.90 -47.81
N SER A 322 -1.26 39.03 -48.29
CA SER A 322 -0.83 38.75 -49.68
C SER A 322 0.66 38.34 -49.70
N GLY A 323 1.07 37.49 -50.65
CA GLY A 323 2.35 36.76 -50.61
C GLY A 323 3.33 37.02 -51.76
N GLY A 324 4.55 36.50 -51.55
CA GLY A 324 5.60 36.22 -52.54
C GLY A 324 6.90 37.05 -52.37
N PRO A 325 8.10 36.57 -52.77
CA PRO A 325 8.58 35.19 -53.01
C PRO A 325 9.78 34.79 -52.10
N MET A 326 10.07 33.49 -52.06
CA MET A 326 11.14 32.83 -51.29
C MET A 326 12.56 33.23 -51.69
N PRO A 327 13.51 33.24 -50.72
CA PRO A 327 14.81 32.65 -50.97
C PRO A 327 15.33 31.78 -49.81
N GLY A 328 16.01 30.68 -50.18
CA GLY A 328 17.03 30.03 -49.34
C GLY A 328 16.52 28.90 -48.43
N ALA A 329 16.98 27.69 -48.71
CA ALA A 329 16.79 26.51 -47.86
C ALA A 329 17.30 26.76 -46.43
N PRO A 330 16.60 26.29 -45.38
CA PRO A 330 17.12 26.36 -44.03
C PRO A 330 18.23 25.33 -43.85
N VAL A 331 19.33 25.79 -43.28
CA VAL A 331 20.40 24.98 -42.71
C VAL A 331 19.77 23.97 -41.74
N VAL A 332 20.04 22.69 -41.95
CA VAL A 332 19.70 21.61 -41.02
C VAL A 332 20.42 21.92 -39.71
N GLN A 333 19.67 22.28 -38.67
CA GLN A 333 20.20 22.33 -37.32
C GLN A 333 20.62 20.91 -36.94
N GLU A 334 21.89 20.76 -36.56
CA GLU A 334 22.44 19.55 -35.98
C GLU A 334 21.51 19.02 -34.90
N HIS A 335 21.09 17.77 -35.08
CA HIS A 335 20.44 17.00 -34.06
C HIS A 335 21.29 17.04 -32.79
N ALA A 336 20.67 17.44 -31.67
CA ALA A 336 21.16 17.16 -30.33
C ALA A 336 21.59 15.68 -30.25
N PRO A 337 22.65 15.34 -29.51
CA PRO A 337 23.15 13.98 -29.48
C PRO A 337 22.02 13.06 -29.05
N VAL A 338 21.71 12.11 -29.93
CA VAL A 338 20.91 10.94 -29.58
C VAL A 338 21.62 10.32 -28.39
N HIS A 339 20.98 10.36 -27.21
CA HIS A 339 21.45 9.61 -26.07
C HIS A 339 21.57 8.16 -26.52
N GLU A 340 22.81 7.68 -26.64
CA GLU A 340 23.07 6.25 -26.76
C GLU A 340 22.34 5.58 -25.60
N PRO A 341 21.66 4.43 -25.84
CA PRO A 341 21.10 3.68 -24.73
C PRO A 341 22.27 3.33 -23.82
N MET A 342 22.30 3.94 -22.63
CA MET A 342 23.22 3.53 -21.58
C MET A 342 23.05 2.02 -21.47
N HIS A 343 24.13 1.29 -21.71
CA HIS A 343 24.18 -0.15 -21.47
C HIS A 343 23.96 -0.32 -19.97
N GLU A 344 22.69 -0.48 -19.58
CA GLU A 344 22.33 -0.71 -18.21
C GLU A 344 22.99 -2.02 -17.76
N PRO A 345 23.53 -2.08 -16.54
CA PRO A 345 24.01 -3.34 -16.01
C PRO A 345 22.83 -4.31 -15.99
N MET A 346 22.89 -5.31 -16.87
CA MET A 346 22.15 -6.55 -16.70
C MET A 346 22.36 -7.02 -15.26
N PRO A 347 21.35 -7.58 -14.57
CA PRO A 347 21.53 -8.12 -13.22
C PRO A 347 22.80 -8.94 -13.19
N GLN A 348 23.69 -8.68 -12.22
CA GLN A 348 24.96 -9.40 -12.13
C GLN A 348 24.68 -10.90 -12.24
N GLU A 349 25.53 -11.64 -12.95
CA GLU A 349 25.29 -13.07 -13.17
C GLU A 349 25.03 -13.78 -11.82
N GLY A 350 23.86 -14.42 -11.72
CA GLY A 350 23.40 -15.07 -10.50
C GLY A 350 22.76 -14.18 -9.42
N ALA A 351 22.58 -12.87 -9.59
CA ALA A 351 21.91 -11.98 -8.62
C ALA A 351 20.52 -12.50 -8.24
N ARG A 352 19.69 -12.80 -9.23
CA ARG A 352 18.35 -13.39 -9.03
C ARG A 352 18.40 -14.70 -8.23
N GLN A 353 19.39 -15.55 -8.50
CA GLN A 353 19.58 -16.81 -7.78
C GLN A 353 19.96 -16.58 -6.30
N ARG A 354 20.85 -15.61 -6.02
CA ARG A 354 21.24 -15.25 -4.65
C ARG A 354 20.07 -14.68 -3.86
N VAL A 355 19.31 -13.76 -4.46
CA VAL A 355 18.08 -13.20 -3.86
C VAL A 355 17.06 -14.32 -3.60
N ALA A 356 16.88 -15.25 -4.54
CA ALA A 356 15.95 -16.37 -4.39
C ALA A 356 16.30 -17.25 -3.19
N LEU A 357 17.58 -17.61 -3.04
CA LEU A 357 18.06 -18.43 -1.92
C LEU A 357 17.88 -17.70 -0.57
N ALA A 358 18.21 -16.41 -0.51
CA ALA A 358 18.07 -15.60 0.69
C ALA A 358 16.60 -15.47 1.13
N GLN A 359 15.70 -15.15 0.19
CA GLN A 359 14.26 -15.05 0.43
C GLN A 359 13.65 -16.40 0.82
N ALA A 360 14.03 -17.50 0.16
CA ALA A 360 13.54 -18.83 0.49
C ALA A 360 13.99 -19.28 1.88
N SER A 361 15.24 -18.99 2.26
CA SER A 361 15.77 -19.29 3.59
C SER A 361 15.01 -18.54 4.68
N LEU A 362 14.84 -17.21 4.53
CA LEU A 362 14.08 -16.40 5.46
C LEU A 362 12.61 -16.87 5.57
N LEU A 363 11.95 -17.05 4.43
CA LEU A 363 10.53 -17.43 4.42
C LEU A 363 10.33 -18.80 5.04
N SER A 364 11.21 -19.76 4.76
CA SER A 364 11.19 -21.08 5.39
C SER A 364 11.28 -20.98 6.92
N ALA A 365 12.14 -20.11 7.46
CA ALA A 365 12.25 -19.92 8.90
C ALA A 365 10.98 -19.30 9.50
N LEU A 366 10.33 -18.39 8.77
CA LEU A 366 9.12 -17.70 9.21
C LEU A 366 7.87 -18.59 9.20
N VAL A 367 7.71 -19.47 8.19
CA VAL A 367 6.44 -20.20 7.97
C VAL A 367 6.53 -21.72 7.96
N ALA A 368 7.74 -22.29 7.91
CA ALA A 368 7.95 -23.74 7.89
C ALA A 368 8.71 -24.26 9.13
N GLY A 369 9.10 -23.38 10.05
CA GLY A 369 9.73 -23.77 11.32
C GLY A 369 11.18 -24.22 11.17
N THR A 370 11.87 -23.82 10.09
CA THR A 370 13.30 -24.05 9.95
C THR A 370 14.10 -23.06 10.82
N PRO A 371 15.38 -23.35 11.13
CA PRO A 371 16.21 -22.45 11.92
C PRO A 371 16.36 -21.07 11.27
N ALA A 372 16.52 -20.03 12.11
CA ALA A 372 16.82 -18.68 11.65
C ALA A 372 18.09 -18.67 10.77
N PRO A 373 18.07 -18.03 9.59
CA PRO A 373 19.27 -17.87 8.78
C PRO A 373 20.32 -17.02 9.51
N GLU A 374 21.59 -17.17 9.13
CA GLU A 374 22.69 -16.41 9.72
C GLU A 374 22.47 -14.89 9.60
N GLY A 375 22.86 -14.15 10.64
CA GLY A 375 22.76 -12.68 10.68
C GLY A 375 21.40 -12.12 11.10
N PHE A 376 20.33 -12.94 11.14
CA PHE A 376 19.02 -12.49 11.60
C PHE A 376 18.86 -12.57 13.13
N ASP A 377 18.12 -11.60 13.69
CA ASP A 377 17.64 -11.67 15.07
C ASP A 377 16.53 -12.71 15.21
N SER A 378 16.86 -13.84 15.82
CA SER A 378 15.93 -14.96 16.05
C SER A 378 14.70 -14.58 16.89
N ARG A 379 14.81 -13.60 17.81
CA ARG A 379 13.65 -13.14 18.60
C ARG A 379 12.67 -12.38 17.70
N ARG A 380 13.17 -11.47 16.86
CA ARG A 380 12.34 -10.71 15.91
C ARG A 380 11.70 -11.62 14.87
N LEU A 381 12.44 -12.59 14.33
CA LEU A 381 11.87 -13.63 13.46
C LEU A 381 10.74 -14.40 14.15
N GLY A 382 10.91 -14.73 15.44
CA GLY A 382 9.86 -15.36 16.23
C GLY A 382 8.61 -14.49 16.38
N VAL A 383 8.75 -13.17 16.57
CA VAL A 383 7.61 -12.24 16.62
C VAL A 383 6.93 -12.18 15.26
N GLN A 384 7.68 -12.01 14.16
CA GLN A 384 7.14 -11.97 12.80
C GLN A 384 6.40 -13.26 12.44
N SER A 385 6.97 -14.43 12.74
CA SER A 385 6.34 -15.73 12.50
C SER A 385 4.99 -15.87 13.21
N ARG A 386 4.91 -15.45 14.49
CA ARG A 386 3.64 -15.44 15.24
C ARG A 386 2.63 -14.46 14.66
N ALA A 387 3.07 -13.27 14.24
CA ALA A 387 2.21 -12.29 13.60
C ALA A 387 1.62 -12.81 12.28
N LEU A 388 2.45 -13.43 11.43
CA LEU A 388 2.01 -14.08 10.19
C LEU A 388 0.98 -15.19 10.46
N ALA A 389 1.25 -16.09 11.42
CA ALA A 389 0.31 -17.14 11.78
C ALA A 389 -1.02 -16.59 12.31
N ALA A 390 -0.99 -15.52 13.12
CA ALA A 390 -2.19 -14.86 13.62
C ALA A 390 -3.00 -14.17 12.53
N LYS A 391 -2.33 -13.48 11.59
CA LYS A 391 -2.97 -12.86 10.42
C LYS A 391 -3.61 -13.92 9.54
N ARG A 392 -2.89 -15.00 9.26
CA ARG A 392 -3.40 -16.15 8.48
C ARG A 392 -4.63 -16.79 9.14
N ALA A 393 -4.65 -16.95 10.46
CA ALA A 393 -5.83 -17.41 11.18
C ALA A 393 -7.03 -16.45 11.04
N GLY A 394 -6.77 -15.13 11.09
CA GLY A 394 -7.80 -14.10 10.91
C GLY A 394 -8.39 -14.11 9.50
N VAL A 395 -7.54 -14.20 8.47
CA VAL A 395 -8.01 -14.26 7.08
C VAL A 395 -8.76 -15.57 6.81
N VAL A 396 -8.28 -16.70 7.32
CA VAL A 396 -9.01 -17.98 7.23
C VAL A 396 -10.38 -17.89 7.89
N ALA A 397 -10.50 -17.23 9.05
CA ALA A 397 -11.80 -16.99 9.68
C ALA A 397 -12.74 -16.13 8.82
N LYS A 398 -12.22 -15.17 8.04
CA LYS A 398 -13.02 -14.35 7.12
C LYS A 398 -13.45 -15.15 5.88
N VAL A 399 -12.55 -15.95 5.27
CA VAL A 399 -12.86 -16.72 4.04
C VAL A 399 -13.62 -18.03 4.29
N ALA A 400 -13.56 -18.56 5.50
CA ALA A 400 -14.22 -19.79 5.94
C ALA A 400 -14.84 -19.60 7.34
N PRO A 401 -15.87 -18.73 7.48
CA PRO A 401 -16.45 -18.36 8.77
C PRO A 401 -17.07 -19.54 9.52
N GLU A 402 -17.44 -20.62 8.82
CA GLU A 402 -17.99 -21.81 9.46
C GLU A 402 -16.94 -22.56 10.30
N LEU A 403 -15.63 -22.40 10.03
CA LEU A 403 -14.58 -23.06 10.81
C LEU A 403 -14.53 -22.55 12.26
N PRO A 404 -14.46 -21.24 12.53
CA PRO A 404 -14.68 -20.70 13.87
C PRO A 404 -16.01 -21.13 14.51
N GLU A 405 -17.11 -21.23 13.75
CA GLU A 405 -18.40 -21.67 14.28
C GLU A 405 -18.43 -23.15 14.69
N ILE A 406 -17.70 -24.01 13.96
CA ILE A 406 -17.61 -25.45 14.23
C ILE A 406 -16.66 -25.70 15.41
N LEU A 407 -15.52 -25.03 15.43
CA LEU A 407 -14.43 -25.29 16.39
C LEU A 407 -14.53 -24.43 17.66
N GLY A 408 -15.37 -23.39 17.64
CA GLY A 408 -15.57 -22.45 18.74
C GLY A 408 -14.26 -21.83 19.21
N LYS A 409 -14.08 -21.74 20.53
CA LYS A 409 -12.85 -21.22 21.16
C LYS A 409 -11.59 -22.03 20.80
N GLY A 410 -11.74 -23.26 20.30
CA GLY A 410 -10.64 -24.12 19.88
C GLY A 410 -10.03 -23.76 18.52
N PHE A 411 -10.71 -22.96 17.69
CA PHE A 411 -10.25 -22.60 16.35
C PHE A 411 -8.86 -21.97 16.36
N ARG A 412 -8.70 -20.85 17.10
CA ARG A 412 -7.49 -20.03 17.03
C ARG A 412 -6.26 -20.77 17.57
N PRO A 413 -6.29 -21.44 18.74
CA PRO A 413 -5.15 -22.23 19.20
C PRO A 413 -4.78 -23.38 18.24
N ALA A 414 -5.78 -24.07 17.69
CA ALA A 414 -5.55 -25.17 16.75
C ALA A 414 -4.93 -24.68 15.43
N PHE A 415 -5.41 -23.56 14.90
CA PHE A 415 -4.86 -22.98 13.68
C PHE A 415 -3.42 -22.50 13.87
N LEU A 416 -3.14 -21.82 14.99
CA LEU A 416 -1.78 -21.38 15.30
C LEU A 416 -0.81 -22.56 15.46
N ALA A 417 -1.25 -23.69 16.03
CA ALA A 417 -0.45 -24.90 16.09
C ALA A 417 -0.19 -25.50 14.70
N TYR A 418 -1.23 -25.54 13.85
CA TYR A 418 -1.13 -26.00 12.46
C TYR A 418 -0.16 -25.14 11.63
N ALA A 419 -0.27 -23.82 11.72
CA ALA A 419 0.47 -22.88 10.88
C ALA A 419 1.97 -22.81 11.18
N ARG A 420 2.42 -23.25 12.37
CA ARG A 420 3.83 -23.20 12.80
C ARG A 420 4.82 -23.92 11.87
N THR A 421 4.38 -25.02 11.26
CA THR A 421 5.25 -25.88 10.44
C THR A 421 4.61 -26.24 9.11
N ARG A 422 3.52 -25.57 8.74
CA ARG A 422 2.78 -25.82 7.50
C ARG A 422 2.61 -24.51 6.74
N PRO A 423 3.50 -24.22 5.79
CA PRO A 423 3.39 -23.04 4.96
C PRO A 423 2.13 -23.11 4.08
N MET A 424 1.63 -21.94 3.67
CA MET A 424 0.52 -21.87 2.71
C MET A 424 1.06 -22.11 1.30
N THR A 425 0.33 -22.88 0.48
CA THR A 425 0.78 -23.28 -0.88
C THR A 425 -0.23 -22.97 -1.99
N GLY A 426 -1.45 -22.51 -1.66
CA GLY A 426 -2.54 -22.30 -2.63
C GLY A 426 -3.56 -21.24 -2.22
N GLY A 427 -3.14 -20.25 -1.44
CA GLY A 427 -4.00 -19.20 -0.90
C GLY A 427 -4.94 -19.66 0.23
N TYR A 428 -5.67 -18.71 0.80
CA TYR A 428 -6.39 -18.89 2.06
C TYR A 428 -7.54 -19.91 2.02
N ARG A 429 -8.24 -20.04 0.88
CA ARG A 429 -9.31 -21.05 0.75
C ARG A 429 -8.75 -22.47 0.77
N ARG A 430 -7.61 -22.68 0.11
CA ARG A 430 -6.92 -23.97 0.14
C ARG A 430 -6.37 -24.27 1.53
N ASP A 431 -5.78 -23.26 2.15
CA ASP A 431 -5.25 -23.34 3.51
C ASP A 431 -6.32 -23.71 4.56
N ALA A 432 -7.53 -23.17 4.42
CA ALA A 432 -8.68 -23.54 5.24
C ALA A 432 -9.05 -25.03 5.09
N LEU A 433 -8.96 -25.58 3.86
CA LEU A 433 -9.22 -27.00 3.59
C LEU A 433 -8.11 -27.89 4.15
N ASP A 434 -6.85 -27.52 3.95
CA ASP A 434 -5.70 -28.27 4.45
C ASP A 434 -5.66 -28.25 6.00
N PHE A 435 -6.08 -27.15 6.63
CA PHE A 435 -6.26 -27.08 8.09
C PHE A 435 -7.36 -28.01 8.59
N ALA A 436 -8.53 -28.00 7.94
CA ALA A 436 -9.62 -28.89 8.31
C ALA A 436 -9.24 -30.37 8.13
N GLU A 437 -8.57 -30.71 7.02
CA GLU A 437 -8.02 -32.05 6.77
C GLU A 437 -7.03 -32.45 7.88
N HIS A 438 -6.11 -31.56 8.24
CA HIS A 438 -5.14 -31.82 9.29
C HIS A 438 -5.82 -32.17 10.63
N LEU A 439 -6.86 -31.44 11.02
CA LEU A 439 -7.60 -31.74 12.23
C LEU A 439 -8.31 -33.10 12.16
N LEU A 440 -8.96 -33.40 11.04
CA LEU A 440 -9.66 -34.67 10.84
C LEU A 440 -8.71 -35.86 10.89
N LEU A 441 -7.53 -35.76 10.27
CA LEU A 441 -6.48 -36.79 10.33
C LEU A 441 -5.92 -36.99 11.75
N ALA A 442 -6.04 -35.98 12.61
CA ALA A 442 -5.62 -36.03 14.00
C ALA A 442 -6.77 -36.36 14.98
N ASP A 443 -7.92 -36.82 14.48
CA ASP A 443 -9.12 -37.09 15.28
C ASP A 443 -9.61 -35.88 16.09
N ARG A 444 -9.45 -34.66 15.56
CA ARG A 444 -9.91 -33.40 16.13
C ARG A 444 -11.09 -32.81 15.33
N PRO A 445 -11.95 -32.01 15.98
CA PRO A 445 -12.04 -31.79 17.43
C PRO A 445 -12.52 -33.04 18.19
N GLU A 446 -12.23 -33.10 19.50
CA GLU A 446 -12.64 -34.21 20.37
C GLU A 446 -14.16 -34.41 20.39
N ASP A 447 -14.93 -33.32 20.37
CA ASP A 447 -16.39 -33.35 20.27
C ASP A 447 -16.85 -34.06 18.98
N PRO A 448 -17.55 -35.21 19.09
CA PRO A 448 -18.04 -35.94 17.93
C PRO A 448 -19.02 -35.14 17.06
N ALA A 449 -19.80 -34.22 17.63
CA ALA A 449 -20.75 -33.41 16.87
C ALA A 449 -20.02 -32.37 16.00
N ALA A 450 -19.09 -31.61 16.58
CA ALA A 450 -18.22 -30.70 15.84
C ALA A 450 -17.38 -31.45 14.79
N ARG A 451 -16.87 -32.64 15.10
CA ARG A 451 -16.10 -33.45 14.13
C ARG A 451 -16.94 -33.85 12.92
N ARG A 452 -18.18 -34.31 13.12
CA ARG A 452 -19.11 -34.59 12.01
C ARG A 452 -19.36 -33.36 11.14
N ARG A 453 -19.63 -32.21 11.75
CA ARG A 453 -19.82 -30.94 11.01
C ARG A 453 -18.57 -30.54 10.23
N LEU A 454 -17.37 -30.72 10.79
CA LEU A 454 -16.11 -30.44 10.12
C LEU A 454 -15.89 -31.38 8.92
N THR A 455 -16.18 -32.68 9.08
CA THR A 455 -16.11 -33.67 8.00
C THR A 455 -17.05 -33.29 6.85
N GLU A 456 -18.30 -32.93 7.15
CA GLU A 456 -19.27 -32.49 6.15
C GLU A 456 -18.80 -31.22 5.43
N TRP A 457 -18.33 -30.21 6.20
CA TRP A 457 -17.81 -28.96 5.64
C TRP A 457 -16.64 -29.20 4.67
N TRP A 458 -15.71 -30.10 5.04
CA TRP A 458 -14.55 -30.44 4.23
C TRP A 458 -14.94 -31.22 2.98
N GLN A 459 -15.76 -32.27 3.10
CA GLN A 459 -16.22 -33.07 1.96
C GLN A 459 -17.01 -32.25 0.93
N ASP A 460 -17.77 -31.25 1.38
CA ASP A 460 -18.52 -30.34 0.51
C ASP A 460 -17.61 -29.47 -0.38
N ARG A 461 -16.35 -29.26 0.03
CA ARG A 461 -15.42 -28.30 -0.59
C ARG A 461 -14.13 -28.93 -1.13
N SER A 462 -13.78 -30.14 -0.73
CA SER A 462 -12.59 -30.86 -1.20
C SER A 462 -12.79 -31.57 -2.54
N GLY A 463 -14.03 -31.70 -3.01
CA GLY A 463 -14.36 -32.28 -4.31
C GLY A 463 -13.95 -31.40 -5.50
N SER A 464 -13.56 -32.03 -6.61
CA SER A 464 -13.16 -31.37 -7.87
C SER A 464 -14.31 -30.68 -8.63
N ARG A 465 -15.54 -30.78 -8.13
CA ARG A 465 -16.72 -30.02 -8.59
C ARG A 465 -17.58 -29.61 -7.38
N PRO A 466 -18.07 -28.36 -7.31
CA PRO A 466 -19.02 -27.97 -6.28
C PRO A 466 -20.27 -28.85 -6.34
N PRO A 467 -20.80 -29.33 -5.19
CA PRO A 467 -22.04 -30.09 -5.20
C PRO A 467 -23.17 -29.27 -5.84
N GLY A 468 -24.00 -29.92 -6.67
CA GLY A 468 -25.10 -29.26 -7.38
C GLY A 468 -26.07 -28.54 -6.44
N ARG A 469 -26.81 -27.55 -6.96
CA ARG A 469 -27.73 -26.70 -6.18
C ARG A 469 -28.73 -27.51 -5.34
N ALA A 470 -29.23 -28.63 -5.87
CA ALA A 470 -30.12 -29.54 -5.16
C ALA A 470 -29.45 -30.24 -3.96
N VAL A 471 -28.18 -30.65 -4.10
CA VAL A 471 -27.40 -31.28 -3.03
C VAL A 471 -27.09 -30.26 -1.93
N ARG A 472 -26.74 -29.03 -2.31
CA ARG A 472 -26.53 -27.92 -1.36
C ARG A 472 -27.80 -27.57 -0.58
N LEU A 473 -28.95 -27.49 -1.26
CA LEU A 473 -30.24 -27.22 -0.63
C LEU A 473 -30.69 -28.37 0.30
N ALA A 474 -30.52 -29.63 -0.13
CA ALA A 474 -30.84 -30.79 0.70
C ALA A 474 -29.94 -30.87 1.95
N ARG A 475 -28.66 -30.53 1.83
CA ARG A 475 -27.71 -30.46 2.95
C ARG A 475 -28.01 -29.29 3.90
N ALA A 476 -28.34 -28.11 3.36
CA ALA A 476 -28.77 -26.96 4.15
C ALA A 476 -30.07 -27.24 4.94
N ALA A 477 -31.04 -27.92 4.32
CA ALA A 477 -32.26 -28.37 4.99
C ALA A 477 -31.98 -29.37 6.11
N ARG A 478 -31.05 -30.32 5.91
CA ARG A 478 -30.59 -31.22 6.98
C ARG A 478 -29.92 -30.47 8.14
N HIS A 479 -29.05 -29.50 7.85
CA HIS A 479 -28.41 -28.66 8.87
C HIS A 479 -29.43 -27.86 9.71
N ALA A 480 -30.46 -27.32 9.07
CA ALA A 480 -31.54 -26.60 9.76
C ALA A 480 -32.39 -27.52 10.66
N LEU A 481 -32.57 -28.79 10.27
CA LEU A 481 -33.30 -29.79 11.06
C LEU A 481 -32.49 -30.30 12.26
N VAL A 482 -31.18 -30.47 12.11
CA VAL A 482 -30.28 -30.88 13.21
C VAL A 482 -30.14 -29.75 14.25
N ARG A 483 -30.07 -28.48 13.82
CA ARG A 483 -30.06 -27.30 14.73
C ARG A 483 -31.36 -27.13 15.53
N ARG A 484 -32.49 -27.66 15.06
CA ARG A 484 -33.78 -27.64 15.79
C ARG A 484 -33.93 -28.79 16.80
N SER A 485 -33.00 -29.73 16.81
CA SER A 485 -33.06 -30.95 17.62
C SER A 485 -31.93 -31.05 18.66
N SER A 486 -31.16 -29.97 18.86
CA SER A 486 -30.05 -29.86 19.83
C SER A 486 -30.37 -28.86 20.93
#